data_AF-A0A7S0KD56-F1
#
_entry.id   AF-A0A7S0KD56-F1
#
_cell.length_a   1.000
_cell.length_b   1.000
_cell.length_c   1.000
_cell.angle_alpha   90.00
_cell.angle_beta   90.00
_cell.angle_gamma   90.00
#
_symmetry.space_group_name_H-M   'P 1'
#
loop_
_entity.id
_entity.type
_entity.pdbx_description
1 polymer ?
#
loop_
_entity_poly.entity_id
_entity_poly.type
_entity_poly.pdbx_seq_one_letter_code
_entity_poly.pdbx_strand_id
1 'polypeptide(L)'
;KDCGVSVVVIEAGDHLGGRVSQLEGLAPWPLQLGPEFIHGEECNVLKDFIDAQGWEMREYEWPDRYFFGRGVGERRLVVAEDADENDPDVREVHRLFAELPGVPIDRDVTALEWLRDIVQCSDKVLALAESIYANDFGTSLALMGMQEAVVEQRGWNYGEKYLVLDRSLRRVAEALAKGIDVRLGWKVSEIIRPPDGAPGPVTIRRSTGETMVASRCVVVAAPITALKPNNPGSIAFTPPLPMVKTKAIDRVKVSNSVKVFLAFESSFWPEGLFDVVCAGCFLPEMWILKYPSTENVGRGSGARMASDQGVDPSVPARTKEVVTFFAAGNLADELSRMERKTVVERALDQMDEMFGSDANPRPSRSRLTGSYVADWRNEELVGGAYTYPTLHAFGSREVVAAPDGESVFFAGEATHPGVNPCMQGAMETGLRA
;
A
#
# COMPACT_ATOMS: atom_id res chain seq x y z
N LYS A 1 -10.49 16.69 17.98
CA LYS A 1 -10.08 17.77 18.93
C LYS A 1 -10.65 19.11 18.50
N ASP A 2 -10.51 19.48 17.22
CA ASP A 2 -10.95 20.79 16.70
C ASP A 2 -12.44 21.07 16.91
N CYS A 3 -13.27 20.02 16.97
CA CYS A 3 -14.68 20.11 17.34
C CYS A 3 -14.94 20.26 18.86
N GLY A 4 -13.92 20.54 19.69
CA GLY A 4 -14.05 20.69 21.15
C GLY A 4 -14.25 19.38 21.93
N VAL A 5 -14.06 18.23 21.31
CA VAL A 5 -14.19 16.91 21.94
C VAL A 5 -12.85 16.44 22.50
N SER A 6 -12.88 15.88 23.72
CA SER A 6 -11.74 15.18 24.32
C SER A 6 -11.50 13.86 23.60
N VAL A 7 -10.29 13.67 23.06
CA VAL A 7 -9.92 12.49 22.27
C VAL A 7 -8.66 11.87 22.87
N VAL A 8 -8.69 10.54 23.02
CA VAL A 8 -7.52 9.71 23.31
C VAL A 8 -7.36 8.75 22.13
N VAL A 9 -6.15 8.65 21.60
CA VAL A 9 -5.77 7.68 20.58
C VAL A 9 -4.98 6.57 21.26
N ILE A 10 -5.37 5.33 21.04
CA ILE A 10 -4.66 4.13 21.49
C ILE A 10 -4.11 3.41 20.28
N GLU A 11 -2.81 3.12 20.31
CA GLU A 11 -2.07 2.49 19.22
C GLU A 11 -1.40 1.23 19.77
N ALA A 12 -1.55 0.12 19.05
CA ALA A 12 -0.99 -1.16 19.46
C ALA A 12 0.53 -1.19 19.31
N GLY A 13 1.06 -0.54 18.27
CA GLY A 13 2.48 -0.42 17.98
C GLY A 13 3.22 0.55 18.90
N ASP A 14 4.54 0.52 18.82
CA ASP A 14 5.43 1.45 19.53
C ASP A 14 5.66 2.78 18.80
N HIS A 15 4.95 2.99 17.68
CA HIS A 15 4.98 4.20 16.88
C HIS A 15 3.64 4.46 16.18
N LEU A 16 3.42 5.71 15.80
CA LEU A 16 2.32 6.13 14.93
C LEU A 16 2.58 5.76 13.47
N GLY A 17 1.48 5.55 12.73
CA GLY A 17 1.48 5.43 11.27
C GLY A 17 0.91 4.11 10.76
N GLY A 18 0.97 3.05 11.55
CA GLY A 18 0.54 1.71 11.12
C GLY A 18 1.26 1.30 9.84
N ARG A 19 0.52 1.23 8.73
CA ARG A 19 1.09 0.94 7.41
C ARG A 19 2.02 2.04 6.87
N VAL A 20 1.92 3.25 7.39
CA VAL A 20 2.86 4.35 7.08
C VAL A 20 4.14 4.17 7.93
N SER A 21 5.00 3.26 7.49
CA SER A 21 6.24 2.89 8.18
C SER A 21 7.48 3.21 7.35
N GLN A 22 8.63 3.35 8.02
CA GLN A 22 9.90 3.74 7.39
C GLN A 22 11.08 2.87 7.86
N LEU A 23 12.04 2.65 6.96
CA LEU A 23 13.34 2.04 7.19
C LEU A 23 14.40 3.14 7.32
N GLU A 24 15.34 2.91 8.24
CA GLU A 24 16.56 3.72 8.37
C GLU A 24 17.76 2.78 8.27
N GLY A 25 18.93 3.29 7.88
CA GLY A 25 20.16 2.48 7.89
C GLY A 25 20.50 1.75 6.58
N LEU A 26 19.70 1.91 5.52
CA LEU A 26 20.08 1.49 4.16
C LEU A 26 20.61 2.67 3.30
N ALA A 27 20.19 3.91 3.62
CA ALA A 27 20.61 5.15 2.97
C ALA A 27 20.76 6.28 3.99
N PRO A 28 21.38 7.43 3.63
CA PRO A 28 21.43 8.65 4.46
C PRO A 28 20.08 9.36 4.69
N TRP A 29 19.00 8.82 4.14
CA TRP A 29 17.62 9.31 4.26
C TRP A 29 16.68 8.13 4.60
N PRO A 30 15.49 8.36 5.17
CA PRO A 30 14.54 7.29 5.44
C PRO A 30 13.97 6.74 4.13
N LEU A 31 13.71 5.43 4.09
CA LEU A 31 12.99 4.76 3.01
C LEU A 31 11.62 4.34 3.52
N GLN A 32 10.62 4.31 2.66
CA GLN A 32 9.23 4.14 3.06
C GLN A 32 8.80 2.68 2.84
N LEU A 33 8.51 1.97 3.92
CA LEU A 33 8.17 0.55 3.88
C LEU A 33 6.74 0.30 3.37
N GLY A 34 5.83 1.25 3.62
CA GLY A 34 4.44 1.21 3.14
C GLY A 34 4.21 2.20 2.01
N PRO A 35 3.18 3.07 2.07
CA PRO A 35 2.89 4.02 1.00
C PRO A 35 4.05 5.00 0.78
N GLU A 36 4.28 5.35 -0.49
CA GLU A 36 5.27 6.34 -0.95
C GLU A 36 4.65 7.51 -1.72
N PHE A 37 3.52 7.25 -2.39
CA PHE A 37 2.86 8.19 -3.27
C PHE A 37 1.56 8.70 -2.65
N ILE A 38 1.27 9.96 -2.94
CA ILE A 38 -0.05 10.55 -2.79
C ILE A 38 -0.64 10.57 -4.20
N HIS A 39 -1.79 9.93 -4.39
CA HIS A 39 -2.39 9.78 -5.71
C HIS A 39 -3.30 10.97 -6.00
N GLY A 40 -2.94 11.74 -7.02
CA GLY A 40 -3.74 12.83 -7.54
C GLY A 40 -3.79 14.08 -6.65
N GLU A 41 -4.13 15.21 -7.27
CA GLU A 41 -4.25 16.51 -6.60
C GLU A 41 -5.69 16.97 -6.36
N GLU A 42 -6.65 16.36 -7.03
CA GLU A 42 -8.05 16.75 -7.00
C GLU A 42 -8.77 16.09 -5.83
N CYS A 43 -9.70 16.80 -5.18
CA CYS A 43 -10.54 16.25 -4.11
C CYS A 43 -9.79 15.51 -2.98
N ASN A 44 -8.50 15.82 -2.76
CA ASN A 44 -7.62 14.99 -1.94
C ASN A 44 -7.38 15.58 -0.55
N VAL A 45 -8.04 15.03 0.47
CA VAL A 45 -7.94 15.52 1.86
C VAL A 45 -6.52 15.40 2.45
N LEU A 46 -5.72 14.46 1.96
CA LEU A 46 -4.32 14.33 2.38
C LEU A 46 -3.49 15.45 1.79
N LYS A 47 -3.71 15.80 0.52
CA LYS A 47 -3.06 16.95 -0.11
C LYS A 47 -3.44 18.25 0.60
N ASP A 48 -4.74 18.48 0.86
CA ASP A 48 -5.21 19.68 1.56
C ASP A 48 -4.52 19.83 2.93
N PHE A 49 -4.37 18.72 3.66
CA PHE A 49 -3.63 18.70 4.91
C PHE A 49 -2.16 19.10 4.72
N ILE A 50 -1.48 18.53 3.73
CA ILE A 50 -0.07 18.79 3.43
C ILE A 50 0.15 20.26 3.04
N ASP A 51 -0.71 20.80 2.16
CA ASP A 51 -0.67 22.20 1.76
C ASP A 51 -0.85 23.12 2.98
N ALA A 52 -1.76 22.78 3.89
CA ALA A 52 -1.96 23.54 5.13
C ALA A 52 -0.76 23.47 6.10
N GLN A 53 0.08 22.44 6.00
CA GLN A 53 1.37 22.39 6.73
C GLN A 53 2.47 23.23 6.05
N GLY A 54 2.25 23.69 4.81
CA GLY A 54 3.27 24.35 4.00
C GLY A 54 4.42 23.43 3.63
N TRP A 55 4.16 22.13 3.46
CA TRP A 55 5.16 21.15 3.03
C TRP A 55 5.21 21.05 1.51
N GLU A 56 6.40 20.78 0.98
CA GLU A 56 6.60 20.70 -0.47
C GLU A 56 6.33 19.29 -0.98
N MET A 57 5.70 19.21 -2.15
CA MET A 57 5.53 17.98 -2.91
C MET A 57 6.13 18.17 -4.29
N ARG A 58 6.60 17.07 -4.88
CA ARG A 58 6.97 17.01 -6.30
C ARG A 58 5.98 16.14 -7.02
N GLU A 59 5.65 16.58 -8.22
CA GLU A 59 4.76 15.87 -9.12
C GLU A 59 5.58 15.03 -10.10
N TYR A 60 5.10 13.81 -10.34
CA TYR A 60 5.62 12.91 -11.34
C TYR A 60 4.47 12.30 -12.13
N GLU A 61 4.70 12.10 -13.43
CA GLU A 61 3.82 11.31 -14.29
C GLU A 61 3.99 9.82 -13.97
N TRP A 62 2.91 9.04 -14.11
CA TRP A 62 2.94 7.60 -13.97
C TRP A 62 2.39 6.88 -15.22
N PRO A 63 3.08 5.82 -15.70
CA PRO A 63 4.50 5.54 -15.42
C PRO A 63 5.42 6.55 -16.14
N ASP A 64 6.68 6.64 -15.74
CA ASP A 64 7.71 7.35 -16.55
C ASP A 64 8.11 6.49 -17.76
N ARG A 65 8.29 5.18 -17.55
CA ARG A 65 8.69 4.24 -18.61
C ARG A 65 8.01 2.88 -18.51
N TYR A 66 8.01 2.16 -19.63
CA TYR A 66 7.76 0.73 -19.68
C TYR A 66 9.04 -0.03 -19.98
N PHE A 67 9.28 -1.10 -19.23
CA PHE A 67 10.23 -2.13 -19.59
C PHE A 67 9.50 -3.40 -19.99
N PHE A 68 9.67 -3.80 -21.25
CA PHE A 68 9.13 -5.04 -21.78
C PHE A 68 10.16 -6.15 -21.58
N GLY A 69 9.91 -7.03 -20.62
CA GLY A 69 10.76 -8.20 -20.36
C GLY A 69 10.55 -9.32 -21.38
N ARG A 70 11.36 -10.37 -21.25
CA ARG A 70 11.25 -11.59 -22.08
C ARG A 70 9.87 -12.24 -22.06
N GLY A 71 9.08 -12.03 -21.00
CA GLY A 71 7.72 -12.57 -20.90
C GLY A 71 6.72 -11.97 -21.90
N VAL A 72 7.00 -10.79 -22.46
CA VAL A 72 6.07 -10.04 -23.32
C VAL A 72 6.64 -9.67 -24.69
N GLY A 73 7.89 -10.02 -24.99
CA GLY A 73 8.48 -9.87 -26.31
C GLY A 73 9.96 -9.52 -26.30
N GLU A 74 10.37 -8.69 -27.26
CA GLU A 74 11.73 -8.16 -27.33
C GLU A 74 12.00 -7.20 -26.18
N ARG A 75 13.20 -7.32 -25.60
CA ARG A 75 13.62 -6.48 -24.48
C ARG A 75 13.79 -5.04 -24.94
N ARG A 76 13.05 -4.13 -24.33
CA ARG A 76 13.17 -2.69 -24.58
C ARG A 76 12.68 -1.89 -23.39
N LEU A 77 13.35 -0.78 -23.14
CA LEU A 77 12.94 0.28 -22.24
C LEU A 77 12.42 1.44 -23.10
N VAL A 78 11.18 1.85 -22.90
CA VAL A 78 10.49 2.85 -23.73
C VAL A 78 9.88 3.91 -22.82
N VAL A 79 9.95 5.17 -23.23
CA VAL A 79 9.27 6.27 -22.53
C VAL A 79 7.75 6.03 -22.58
N ALA A 80 7.04 6.32 -21.49
CA ALA A 80 5.61 6.02 -21.39
C ALA A 80 4.80 6.71 -22.50
N GLU A 81 5.02 8.02 -22.72
CA GLU A 81 4.37 8.78 -23.79
C GLU A 81 4.48 8.09 -25.18
N ASP A 82 5.70 7.67 -25.55
CA ASP A 82 5.92 6.96 -26.82
C ASP A 82 5.17 5.61 -26.87
N ALA A 83 5.13 4.87 -25.76
CA ALA A 83 4.45 3.59 -25.69
C ALA A 83 2.92 3.75 -25.71
N ASP A 84 2.38 4.72 -24.99
CA ASP A 84 0.95 5.01 -24.92
C ASP A 84 0.41 5.48 -26.28
N GLU A 85 1.22 6.16 -27.09
CA GLU A 85 0.82 6.55 -28.44
C GLU A 85 0.97 5.42 -29.47
N ASN A 86 2.09 4.68 -29.42
CA ASN A 86 2.54 3.85 -30.54
C ASN A 86 2.42 2.35 -30.29
N ASP A 87 2.39 1.90 -29.04
CA ASP A 87 2.31 0.48 -28.71
C ASP A 87 0.84 0.00 -28.72
N PRO A 88 0.47 -0.98 -29.56
CA PRO A 88 -0.92 -1.44 -29.63
C PRO A 88 -1.37 -2.21 -28.38
N ASP A 89 -0.47 -2.93 -27.69
CA ASP A 89 -0.84 -3.71 -26.50
C ASP A 89 -1.02 -2.77 -25.29
N VAL A 90 -0.21 -1.71 -25.17
CA VAL A 90 -0.35 -0.67 -24.14
C VAL A 90 -1.65 0.12 -24.31
N ARG A 91 -1.95 0.58 -25.54
CA ARG A 91 -3.23 1.26 -25.81
C ARG A 91 -4.44 0.38 -25.51
N GLU A 92 -4.35 -0.89 -25.87
CA GLU A 92 -5.46 -1.81 -25.63
C GLU A 92 -5.69 -2.03 -24.14
N VAL A 93 -4.64 -2.26 -23.34
CA VAL A 93 -4.82 -2.44 -21.89
C VAL A 93 -5.42 -1.19 -21.23
N HIS A 94 -4.97 0.01 -21.61
CA HIS A 94 -5.56 1.25 -21.09
C HIS A 94 -7.02 1.43 -21.51
N ARG A 95 -7.34 1.16 -22.78
CA ARG A 95 -8.72 1.22 -23.27
C ARG A 95 -9.63 0.25 -22.50
N LEU A 96 -9.15 -0.97 -22.24
CA LEU A 96 -9.93 -1.97 -21.52
C LEU A 96 -10.28 -1.52 -20.10
N PHE A 97 -9.34 -0.98 -19.35
CA PHE A 97 -9.60 -0.52 -17.98
C PHE A 97 -10.32 0.84 -17.93
N ALA A 98 -10.22 1.67 -18.97
CA ALA A 98 -11.01 2.90 -19.08
C ALA A 98 -12.49 2.62 -19.42
N GLU A 99 -12.76 1.71 -20.35
CA GLU A 99 -14.11 1.47 -20.89
C GLU A 99 -14.84 0.31 -20.21
N LEU A 100 -14.10 -0.63 -19.61
CA LEU A 100 -14.60 -1.83 -18.95
C LEU A 100 -15.58 -2.66 -19.83
N PRO A 101 -15.27 -2.92 -21.12
CA PRO A 101 -16.22 -3.54 -22.04
C PRO A 101 -16.58 -4.97 -21.62
N GLY A 102 -17.86 -5.29 -21.67
CA GLY A 102 -18.35 -6.65 -21.45
C GLY A 102 -18.27 -7.16 -20.01
N VAL A 103 -17.85 -6.35 -19.04
CA VAL A 103 -17.91 -6.73 -17.62
C VAL A 103 -19.36 -7.11 -17.25
N PRO A 104 -19.62 -8.34 -16.76
CA PRO A 104 -20.97 -8.77 -16.41
C PRO A 104 -21.59 -7.93 -15.30
N ILE A 105 -22.88 -7.61 -15.44
CA ILE A 105 -23.63 -6.82 -14.45
C ILE A 105 -24.34 -7.75 -13.45
N ASP A 106 -24.72 -8.94 -13.89
CA ASP A 106 -25.57 -9.90 -13.15
C ASP A 106 -24.77 -10.86 -12.24
N ARG A 107 -23.45 -10.93 -12.42
CA ARG A 107 -22.54 -11.73 -11.59
C ARG A 107 -21.19 -11.02 -11.47
N ASP A 108 -20.49 -11.32 -10.39
CA ASP A 108 -19.11 -10.87 -10.24
C ASP A 108 -18.14 -11.89 -10.85
N VAL A 109 -17.07 -11.40 -11.46
CA VAL A 109 -16.01 -12.17 -12.11
C VAL A 109 -14.66 -11.59 -11.72
N THR A 110 -13.61 -12.39 -11.84
CA THR A 110 -12.25 -11.86 -11.66
C THR A 110 -11.83 -11.04 -12.87
N ALA A 111 -10.90 -10.10 -12.70
CA ALA A 111 -10.30 -9.37 -13.81
C ALA A 111 -9.62 -10.33 -14.81
N LEU A 112 -9.05 -11.43 -14.32
CA LEU A 112 -8.48 -12.48 -15.18
C LEU A 112 -9.55 -13.18 -16.03
N GLU A 113 -10.68 -13.59 -15.43
CA GLU A 113 -11.80 -14.18 -16.17
C GLU A 113 -12.36 -13.19 -17.20
N TRP A 114 -12.52 -11.93 -16.81
CA TRP A 114 -12.99 -10.87 -17.70
C TRP A 114 -12.05 -10.68 -18.90
N LEU A 115 -10.76 -10.47 -18.68
CA LEU A 115 -9.80 -10.24 -19.75
C LEU A 115 -9.61 -11.48 -20.65
N ARG A 116 -9.50 -12.68 -20.05
CA ARG A 116 -9.19 -13.91 -20.78
C ARG A 116 -10.40 -14.54 -21.45
N ASP A 117 -11.51 -14.66 -20.74
CA ASP A 117 -12.64 -15.50 -21.18
C ASP A 117 -13.75 -14.67 -21.85
N ILE A 118 -13.92 -13.41 -21.44
CA ILE A 118 -14.97 -12.51 -21.97
C ILE A 118 -14.42 -11.59 -23.06
N VAL A 119 -13.37 -10.82 -22.77
CA VAL A 119 -12.74 -9.92 -23.74
C VAL A 119 -11.86 -10.70 -24.73
N GLN A 120 -11.20 -11.75 -24.24
CA GLN A 120 -10.26 -12.57 -25.02
C GLN A 120 -9.07 -11.77 -25.55
N CYS A 121 -8.47 -10.94 -24.69
CA CYS A 121 -7.27 -10.17 -25.05
C CYS A 121 -6.04 -11.07 -25.21
N SER A 122 -4.95 -10.51 -25.75
CA SER A 122 -3.68 -11.23 -25.92
C SER A 122 -2.99 -11.50 -24.58
N ASP A 123 -2.09 -12.50 -24.55
CA ASP A 123 -1.25 -12.77 -23.37
C ASP A 123 -0.36 -11.57 -22.98
N LYS A 124 0.01 -10.73 -23.95
CA LYS A 124 0.76 -9.51 -23.70
C LYS A 124 -0.08 -8.48 -22.96
N VAL A 125 -1.32 -8.28 -23.39
CA VAL A 125 -2.30 -7.41 -22.70
C VAL A 125 -2.59 -7.95 -21.30
N LEU A 126 -2.69 -9.27 -21.11
CA LEU A 126 -2.81 -9.87 -19.76
C LEU A 126 -1.60 -9.56 -18.87
N ALA A 127 -0.38 -9.69 -19.39
CA ALA A 127 0.84 -9.40 -18.62
C ALA A 127 0.98 -7.91 -18.27
N LEU A 128 0.59 -7.02 -19.20
CA LEU A 128 0.50 -5.59 -18.94
C LEU A 128 -0.57 -5.29 -17.89
N ALA A 129 -1.75 -5.90 -17.99
CA ALA A 129 -2.83 -5.72 -17.02
C ALA A 129 -2.45 -6.20 -15.60
N GLU A 130 -1.67 -7.27 -15.48
CA GLU A 130 -1.14 -7.73 -14.19
C GLU A 130 -0.15 -6.73 -13.60
N SER A 131 0.71 -6.14 -14.45
CA SER A 131 1.80 -5.26 -14.00
C SER A 131 1.36 -3.81 -13.74
N ILE A 132 0.41 -3.30 -14.53
CA ILE A 132 -0.13 -1.94 -14.44
C ILE A 132 -1.26 -1.93 -13.41
N TYR A 133 -2.36 -2.61 -13.73
CA TYR A 133 -3.60 -2.45 -12.98
C TYR A 133 -3.66 -3.33 -11.74
N ALA A 134 -3.46 -4.64 -11.86
CA ALA A 134 -3.57 -5.50 -10.67
C ALA A 134 -2.55 -5.11 -9.58
N ASN A 135 -1.32 -4.79 -9.97
CA ASN A 135 -0.29 -4.35 -9.04
C ASN A 135 -0.62 -3.00 -8.38
N ASP A 136 -1.14 -2.01 -9.12
CA ASP A 136 -1.56 -0.70 -8.58
C ASP A 136 -2.72 -0.84 -7.57
N PHE A 137 -3.72 -1.68 -7.88
CA PHE A 137 -4.78 -2.08 -6.94
C PHE A 137 -4.29 -2.98 -5.80
N GLY A 138 -2.98 -3.27 -5.72
CA GLY A 138 -2.37 -4.05 -4.65
C GLY A 138 -2.73 -5.54 -4.66
N THR A 139 -3.04 -6.13 -5.81
CA THR A 139 -3.54 -7.50 -5.93
C THR A 139 -3.05 -8.20 -7.21
N SER A 140 -3.72 -9.28 -7.62
CA SER A 140 -3.52 -10.01 -8.88
C SER A 140 -4.82 -10.07 -9.68
N LEU A 141 -4.75 -10.18 -11.00
CA LEU A 141 -5.95 -10.26 -11.85
C LEU A 141 -6.85 -11.44 -11.46
N ALA A 142 -6.26 -12.54 -11.00
CA ALA A 142 -6.96 -13.74 -10.55
C ALA A 142 -7.76 -13.55 -9.24
N LEU A 143 -7.53 -12.46 -8.50
CA LEU A 143 -8.17 -12.15 -7.23
C LEU A 143 -9.09 -10.94 -7.30
N MET A 144 -8.76 -9.99 -8.17
CA MET A 144 -9.48 -8.73 -8.35
C MET A 144 -10.91 -8.97 -8.85
N GLY A 145 -11.92 -8.60 -8.05
CA GLY A 145 -13.33 -8.67 -8.40
C GLY A 145 -13.77 -7.45 -9.22
N MET A 146 -14.40 -7.69 -10.37
CA MET A 146 -14.74 -6.63 -11.31
C MET A 146 -15.89 -5.72 -10.84
N GLN A 147 -16.81 -6.20 -9.98
CA GLN A 147 -17.90 -5.33 -9.49
C GLN A 147 -17.39 -4.16 -8.65
N GLU A 148 -16.46 -4.40 -7.71
CA GLU A 148 -15.84 -3.31 -6.94
C GLU A 148 -14.90 -2.48 -7.83
N ALA A 149 -14.12 -3.12 -8.72
CA ALA A 149 -13.21 -2.40 -9.62
C ALA A 149 -13.94 -1.41 -10.54
N VAL A 150 -15.15 -1.76 -11.03
CA VAL A 150 -15.99 -0.85 -11.82
C VAL A 150 -16.44 0.36 -11.00
N VAL A 151 -16.79 0.17 -9.72
CA VAL A 151 -17.16 1.30 -8.84
C VAL A 151 -15.98 2.21 -8.61
N GLU A 152 -14.83 1.65 -8.27
CA GLU A 152 -13.62 2.43 -8.00
C GLU A 152 -13.17 3.19 -9.25
N GLN A 153 -13.10 2.53 -10.41
CA GLN A 153 -12.73 3.19 -11.67
C GLN A 153 -13.67 4.36 -12.04
N ARG A 154 -14.98 4.21 -11.81
CA ARG A 154 -15.96 5.26 -12.12
C ARG A 154 -16.05 6.33 -11.05
N GLY A 155 -15.65 6.02 -9.82
CA GLY A 155 -15.64 6.92 -8.68
C GLY A 155 -14.35 7.72 -8.54
N TRP A 156 -13.28 7.29 -9.21
CA TRP A 156 -11.98 7.96 -9.14
C TRP A 156 -12.06 9.39 -9.65
N ASN A 157 -11.67 10.33 -8.77
CA ASN A 157 -11.76 11.77 -9.02
C ASN A 157 -10.57 12.54 -8.42
N TYR A 158 -9.45 11.83 -8.17
CA TYR A 158 -8.25 12.42 -7.58
C TYR A 158 -7.26 12.92 -8.62
N GLY A 159 -7.33 12.40 -9.84
CA GLY A 159 -6.33 12.61 -10.89
C GLY A 159 -5.27 11.50 -10.92
N GLU A 160 -4.47 11.49 -11.99
CA GLU A 160 -3.60 10.34 -12.34
C GLU A 160 -2.13 10.51 -11.90
N LYS A 161 -1.79 11.67 -11.34
CA LYS A 161 -0.40 12.02 -11.05
C LYS A 161 0.07 11.48 -9.70
N TYR A 162 1.37 11.19 -9.61
CA TYR A 162 2.01 10.85 -8.34
C TYR A 162 2.61 12.10 -7.70
N LEU A 163 2.16 12.38 -6.48
CA LEU A 163 2.75 13.41 -5.64
C LEU A 163 3.66 12.77 -4.60
N VAL A 164 4.93 13.16 -4.60
CA VAL A 164 5.95 12.68 -3.68
C VAL A 164 6.28 13.80 -2.70
N LEU A 165 6.02 13.53 -1.42
CA LEU A 165 6.33 14.46 -0.35
C LEU A 165 7.85 14.59 -0.16
N ASP A 166 8.35 15.79 0.11
CA ASP A 166 9.76 16.09 0.38
C ASP A 166 10.29 15.50 1.71
N ARG A 167 9.54 14.60 2.35
CA ARG A 167 9.85 13.93 3.62
C ARG A 167 9.04 12.64 3.73
N SER A 168 9.34 11.83 4.74
CA SER A 168 8.53 10.63 5.02
C SER A 168 7.07 10.98 5.32
N LEU A 169 6.15 10.23 4.71
CA LEU A 169 4.70 10.27 5.00
C LEU A 169 4.37 9.97 6.46
N ARG A 170 5.29 9.34 7.22
CA ARG A 170 5.11 9.18 8.68
C ARG A 170 4.95 10.53 9.39
N ARG A 171 5.54 11.60 8.84
CA ARG A 171 5.36 12.97 9.36
C ARG A 171 3.91 13.42 9.35
N VAL A 172 3.09 12.94 8.42
CA VAL A 172 1.64 13.22 8.38
C VAL A 172 0.97 12.71 9.66
N ALA A 173 1.22 11.45 10.02
CA ALA A 173 0.66 10.85 11.24
C ALA A 173 1.14 11.57 12.51
N GLU A 174 2.42 11.94 12.57
CA GLU A 174 2.99 12.70 13.69
C GLU A 174 2.39 14.11 13.82
N ALA A 175 2.16 14.79 12.69
CA ALA A 175 1.56 16.11 12.67
C ALA A 175 0.08 16.08 13.08
N LEU A 176 -0.69 15.10 12.59
CA LEU A 176 -2.08 14.88 13.00
C LEU A 176 -2.20 14.56 14.50
N ALA A 177 -1.21 13.87 15.08
CA ALA A 177 -1.18 13.53 16.50
C ALA A 177 -0.80 14.71 17.41
N LYS A 178 -0.37 15.86 16.87
CA LYS A 178 0.14 16.97 17.66
C LYS A 178 -0.89 17.49 18.66
N GLY A 179 -0.58 17.33 19.94
CA GLY A 179 -1.44 17.79 21.03
C GLY A 179 -2.69 16.93 21.25
N ILE A 180 -2.69 15.67 20.79
CA ILE A 180 -3.65 14.62 21.15
C ILE A 180 -3.00 13.71 22.22
N ASP A 181 -3.79 13.20 23.18
CA ASP A 181 -3.33 12.14 24.10
C ASP A 181 -3.19 10.83 23.30
N VAL A 182 -1.96 10.46 22.96
CA VAL A 182 -1.63 9.25 22.21
C VAL A 182 -0.95 8.26 23.14
N ARG A 183 -1.48 7.04 23.22
CA ARG A 183 -0.96 5.95 24.04
C ARG A 183 -0.49 4.80 23.15
N LEU A 184 0.83 4.70 22.99
CA LEU A 184 1.50 3.65 22.23
C LEU A 184 1.59 2.34 23.04
N GLY A 185 1.81 1.22 22.37
CA GLY A 185 1.91 -0.11 22.98
C GLY A 185 0.60 -0.59 23.63
N TRP A 186 -0.52 0.06 23.34
CA TRP A 186 -1.82 -0.21 23.93
C TRP A 186 -2.66 -1.09 23.00
N LYS A 187 -2.26 -2.37 22.89
CA LYS A 187 -2.96 -3.37 22.06
C LYS A 187 -4.34 -3.70 22.65
N VAL A 188 -5.41 -3.28 21.96
CA VAL A 188 -6.80 -3.62 22.31
C VAL A 188 -7.03 -5.12 22.13
N SER A 189 -7.66 -5.78 23.10
CA SER A 189 -8.11 -7.17 23.00
C SER A 189 -9.63 -7.29 22.98
N GLU A 190 -10.36 -6.34 23.57
CA GLU A 190 -11.83 -6.40 23.62
C GLU A 190 -12.46 -5.00 23.70
N ILE A 191 -13.59 -4.83 23.01
CA ILE A 191 -14.49 -3.66 23.08
C ILE A 191 -15.84 -4.13 23.64
N ILE A 192 -16.17 -3.65 24.84
CA ILE A 192 -17.39 -3.97 25.57
C ILE A 192 -18.32 -2.75 25.52
N ARG A 193 -19.51 -2.93 24.96
CA ARG A 193 -20.49 -1.86 24.73
C ARG A 193 -21.90 -2.27 25.18
N PRO A 194 -22.83 -1.32 25.34
CA PRO A 194 -24.22 -1.64 25.60
C PRO A 194 -24.80 -2.59 24.53
N PRO A 195 -25.70 -3.52 24.91
CA PRO A 195 -26.34 -4.40 23.95
C PRO A 195 -27.27 -3.65 23.00
N ASP A 196 -27.61 -4.31 21.88
CA ASP A 196 -28.60 -3.85 20.90
C ASP A 196 -28.34 -2.45 20.32
N GLY A 197 -27.06 -2.05 20.28
CA GLY A 197 -26.64 -0.76 19.73
C GLY A 197 -27.02 0.45 20.58
N ALA A 198 -27.44 0.25 21.83
CA ALA A 198 -27.84 1.33 22.72
C ALA A 198 -26.67 2.32 22.98
N PRO A 199 -26.98 3.61 23.20
CA PRO A 199 -25.97 4.59 23.59
C PRO A 199 -25.43 4.28 24.99
N GLY A 200 -24.15 4.51 25.21
CA GLY A 200 -23.57 4.41 26.54
C GLY A 200 -22.05 4.31 26.54
N PRO A 201 -21.44 4.22 27.74
CA PRO A 201 -20.00 4.11 27.86
C PRO A 201 -19.50 2.79 27.23
N VAL A 202 -18.36 2.88 26.56
CA VAL A 202 -17.67 1.74 25.97
C VAL A 202 -16.43 1.44 26.79
N THR A 203 -16.29 0.20 27.26
CA THR A 203 -15.09 -0.26 27.95
C THR A 203 -14.16 -0.93 26.96
N ILE A 204 -12.94 -0.43 26.87
CA ILE A 204 -11.89 -0.96 26.02
C ILE A 204 -10.92 -1.71 26.94
N ARG A 205 -10.63 -2.97 26.60
CA ARG A 205 -9.67 -3.79 27.33
C ARG A 205 -8.39 -3.96 26.52
N ARG A 206 -7.26 -3.78 27.17
CA ARG A 206 -5.92 -4.06 26.64
C ARG A 206 -5.62 -5.55 26.75
N SER A 207 -4.74 -6.05 25.89
CA SER A 207 -4.23 -7.43 25.94
C SER A 207 -3.59 -7.81 27.29
N THR A 208 -3.08 -6.84 28.06
CA THR A 208 -2.51 -7.05 29.39
C THR A 208 -3.55 -7.05 30.53
N GLY A 209 -4.83 -6.82 30.22
CA GLY A 209 -5.95 -6.80 31.18
C GLY A 209 -6.33 -5.41 31.69
N GLU A 210 -5.51 -4.38 31.46
CA GLU A 210 -5.85 -2.98 31.75
C GLU A 210 -7.11 -2.55 30.98
N THR A 211 -7.96 -1.71 31.58
CA THR A 211 -9.17 -1.18 30.93
C THR A 211 -9.19 0.34 30.89
N MET A 212 -9.83 0.87 29.84
CA MET A 212 -10.14 2.29 29.67
C MET A 212 -11.63 2.42 29.34
N VAL A 213 -12.29 3.45 29.87
CA VAL A 213 -13.70 3.73 29.56
C VAL A 213 -13.78 4.97 28.68
N ALA A 214 -14.32 4.80 27.47
CA ALA A 214 -14.74 5.90 26.63
C ALA A 214 -16.18 6.29 26.98
N SER A 215 -16.40 7.50 27.47
CA SER A 215 -17.70 7.92 27.99
C SER A 215 -18.80 8.14 26.95
N ARG A 216 -18.45 8.17 25.65
CA ARG A 216 -19.42 8.43 24.56
C ARG A 216 -19.35 7.37 23.46
N CYS A 217 -18.24 7.31 22.75
CA CYS A 217 -18.08 6.41 21.62
C CYS A 217 -16.61 6.00 21.41
N VAL A 218 -16.42 5.00 20.56
CA VAL A 218 -15.11 4.55 20.07
C VAL A 218 -15.15 4.54 18.54
N VAL A 219 -14.09 5.07 17.92
CA VAL A 219 -13.83 4.88 16.49
C VAL A 219 -12.79 3.78 16.34
N VAL A 220 -13.15 2.70 15.67
CA VAL A 220 -12.26 1.58 15.37
C VAL A 220 -11.63 1.84 14.01
N ALA A 221 -10.39 2.31 14.02
CA ALA A 221 -9.55 2.53 12.84
C ALA A 221 -8.44 1.47 12.70
N ALA A 222 -8.60 0.32 13.37
CA ALA A 222 -7.67 -0.80 13.24
C ALA A 222 -7.78 -1.45 11.84
N PRO A 223 -6.71 -2.09 11.34
CA PRO A 223 -6.78 -2.87 10.10
C PRO A 223 -7.93 -3.88 10.16
N ILE A 224 -8.59 -4.13 9.02
CA ILE A 224 -9.73 -5.06 8.96
C ILE A 224 -9.36 -6.49 9.41
N THR A 225 -8.09 -6.86 9.34
CA THR A 225 -7.55 -8.11 9.89
C THR A 225 -7.74 -8.22 11.40
N ALA A 226 -7.70 -7.12 12.16
CA ALA A 226 -7.98 -7.09 13.59
C ALA A 226 -9.48 -7.26 13.91
N LEU A 227 -10.36 -7.08 12.92
CA LEU A 227 -11.80 -7.30 13.06
C LEU A 227 -12.21 -8.76 12.77
N LYS A 228 -11.29 -9.57 12.25
CA LYS A 228 -11.52 -10.98 11.92
C LYS A 228 -11.22 -11.86 13.13
N PRO A 229 -12.16 -12.72 13.57
CA PRO A 229 -11.92 -13.64 14.67
C PRO A 229 -10.72 -14.55 14.39
N ASN A 230 -9.91 -14.83 15.42
CA ASN A 230 -8.74 -15.73 15.40
C ASN A 230 -7.51 -15.23 14.64
N ASN A 231 -7.55 -14.03 14.04
CA ASN A 231 -6.33 -13.41 13.55
C ASN A 231 -5.43 -12.97 14.72
N PRO A 232 -4.10 -13.02 14.57
CA PRO A 232 -3.21 -12.34 15.51
C PRO A 232 -3.63 -10.88 15.69
N GLY A 233 -3.78 -10.46 16.95
CA GLY A 233 -4.24 -9.11 17.26
C GLY A 233 -5.73 -8.83 17.06
N SER A 234 -6.57 -9.87 16.91
CA SER A 234 -8.02 -9.70 16.80
C SER A 234 -8.63 -9.01 18.02
N ILE A 235 -9.56 -8.10 17.79
CA ILE A 235 -10.35 -7.39 18.80
C ILE A 235 -11.68 -8.13 18.96
N ALA A 236 -11.95 -8.62 20.17
CA ALA A 236 -13.25 -9.16 20.52
C ALA A 236 -14.29 -8.04 20.73
N PHE A 237 -15.53 -8.31 20.40
CA PHE A 237 -16.66 -7.40 20.62
C PHE A 237 -17.65 -8.07 21.57
N THR A 238 -18.02 -7.37 22.64
CA THR A 238 -18.98 -7.86 23.64
C THR A 238 -20.13 -6.85 23.82
N PRO A 239 -21.38 -7.19 23.45
CA PRO A 239 -21.78 -8.43 22.74
C PRO A 239 -21.16 -8.54 21.33
N PRO A 240 -21.17 -9.73 20.70
CA PRO A 240 -20.61 -9.92 19.35
C PRO A 240 -21.21 -8.96 18.32
N LEU A 241 -20.42 -8.59 17.30
CA LEU A 241 -20.95 -7.81 16.18
C LEU A 241 -22.07 -8.58 15.46
N PRO A 242 -23.07 -7.90 14.87
CA PRO A 242 -24.12 -8.55 14.09
C PRO A 242 -23.55 -9.42 12.97
N MET A 243 -24.20 -10.55 12.69
CA MET A 243 -23.73 -11.52 11.68
C MET A 243 -23.57 -10.91 10.27
N VAL A 244 -24.38 -9.90 9.92
CA VAL A 244 -24.25 -9.18 8.65
C VAL A 244 -22.92 -8.45 8.57
N LYS A 245 -22.48 -7.82 9.67
CA LYS A 245 -21.21 -7.11 9.75
C LYS A 245 -20.02 -8.06 9.76
N THR A 246 -20.07 -9.17 10.51
CA THR A 246 -18.97 -10.14 10.50
C THR A 246 -18.79 -10.81 9.14
N LYS A 247 -19.87 -11.13 8.43
CA LYS A 247 -19.80 -11.63 7.04
C LYS A 247 -19.20 -10.62 6.07
N ALA A 248 -19.52 -9.32 6.22
CA ALA A 248 -18.93 -8.27 5.41
C ALA A 248 -17.43 -8.09 5.68
N ILE A 249 -17.03 -8.11 6.96
CA ILE A 249 -15.62 -8.10 7.38
C ILE A 249 -14.86 -9.29 6.76
N ASP A 250 -15.44 -10.48 6.78
CA ASP A 250 -14.81 -11.68 6.23
C ASP A 250 -14.67 -11.64 4.71
N ARG A 251 -15.62 -11.00 4.01
CA ARG A 251 -15.59 -10.85 2.55
C ARG A 251 -14.45 -9.96 2.10
N VAL A 252 -14.32 -8.76 2.64
CA VAL A 252 -13.25 -7.82 2.26
C VAL A 252 -11.89 -8.44 2.58
N LYS A 253 -11.07 -8.68 1.56
CA LYS A 253 -9.74 -9.29 1.72
C LYS A 253 -8.66 -8.21 1.79
N VAL A 254 -7.54 -8.62 2.39
CA VAL A 254 -6.29 -7.87 2.42
C VAL A 254 -5.28 -8.71 1.66
N SER A 255 -4.58 -8.08 0.73
CA SER A 255 -3.50 -8.66 -0.05
C SER A 255 -2.15 -8.42 0.63
N ASN A 256 -1.15 -9.19 0.25
CA ASN A 256 0.23 -8.91 0.63
C ASN A 256 0.88 -7.90 -0.32
N SER A 257 1.91 -7.20 0.15
CA SER A 257 2.88 -6.53 -0.71
C SER A 257 4.30 -6.74 -0.20
N VAL A 258 5.22 -6.82 -1.15
CA VAL A 258 6.66 -6.93 -0.89
C VAL A 258 7.36 -5.76 -1.57
N LYS A 259 8.25 -5.09 -0.83
CA LYS A 259 9.21 -4.12 -1.39
C LYS A 259 10.62 -4.65 -1.32
N VAL A 260 11.37 -4.50 -2.40
CA VAL A 260 12.80 -4.84 -2.46
C VAL A 260 13.58 -3.56 -2.68
N PHE A 261 14.37 -3.16 -1.70
CA PHE A 261 15.24 -2.00 -1.77
C PHE A 261 16.66 -2.44 -2.13
N LEU A 262 17.22 -1.85 -3.18
CA LEU A 262 18.60 -2.05 -3.59
C LEU A 262 19.34 -0.72 -3.52
N ALA A 263 20.34 -0.64 -2.64
CA ALA A 263 21.16 0.55 -2.44
C ALA A 263 22.44 0.49 -3.28
N PHE A 264 22.77 1.56 -3.99
CA PHE A 264 23.93 1.63 -4.88
C PHE A 264 24.82 2.84 -4.58
N GLU A 265 26.11 2.70 -4.85
CA GLU A 265 27.10 3.79 -4.70
C GLU A 265 27.12 4.77 -5.90
N SER A 266 26.54 4.38 -7.03
CA SER A 266 26.38 5.22 -8.22
C SER A 266 25.25 4.69 -9.10
N SER A 267 24.60 5.59 -9.85
CA SER A 267 23.62 5.22 -10.86
C SER A 267 24.29 4.60 -12.10
N PHE A 268 23.54 3.75 -12.80
CA PHE A 268 23.93 3.14 -14.08
C PHE A 268 22.77 3.10 -15.08
N TRP A 269 21.69 3.79 -14.75
CA TRP A 269 20.49 4.01 -15.56
C TRP A 269 20.49 5.46 -16.08
N PRO A 270 19.62 5.81 -17.05
CA PRO A 270 19.52 7.16 -17.58
C PRO A 270 19.18 8.20 -16.51
N GLU A 271 19.70 9.42 -16.67
CA GLU A 271 19.31 10.56 -15.84
C GLU A 271 17.80 10.84 -16.01
N GLY A 272 17.14 11.23 -14.91
CA GLY A 272 15.72 11.54 -14.88
C GLY A 272 14.79 10.33 -14.77
N LEU A 273 15.32 9.10 -14.76
CA LEU A 273 14.51 7.90 -14.53
C LEU A 273 13.87 7.94 -13.14
N PHE A 274 12.53 7.89 -13.09
CA PHE A 274 11.76 7.90 -11.85
C PHE A 274 11.06 6.56 -11.62
N ASP A 275 10.21 6.12 -12.56
CA ASP A 275 9.32 4.97 -12.39
C ASP A 275 9.27 4.10 -13.65
N VAL A 276 9.20 2.78 -13.46
CA VAL A 276 9.16 1.81 -14.56
C VAL A 276 8.20 0.68 -14.26
N VAL A 277 7.14 0.60 -15.07
CA VAL A 277 6.33 -0.62 -15.19
C VAL A 277 7.11 -1.68 -15.95
N CYS A 278 7.32 -2.83 -15.33
CA CYS A 278 8.14 -3.94 -15.81
C CYS A 278 7.25 -5.12 -16.24
N ALA A 279 6.66 -5.04 -17.43
CA ALA A 279 5.79 -6.09 -17.95
C ALA A 279 6.58 -7.36 -18.33
N GLY A 280 6.09 -8.52 -17.87
CA GLY A 280 6.72 -9.82 -18.16
C GLY A 280 8.08 -10.01 -17.50
N CYS A 281 8.32 -9.32 -16.38
CA CYS A 281 9.52 -9.39 -15.57
C CYS A 281 9.31 -10.17 -14.26
N PHE A 282 10.36 -10.29 -13.44
CA PHE A 282 10.25 -10.93 -12.13
C PHE A 282 9.53 -10.04 -11.12
N LEU A 283 9.83 -8.75 -11.12
CA LEU A 283 9.17 -7.72 -10.32
C LEU A 283 8.46 -6.75 -11.26
N PRO A 284 7.18 -6.42 -11.00
CA PRO A 284 6.31 -5.75 -11.97
C PRO A 284 6.51 -4.24 -12.03
N GLU A 285 7.15 -3.63 -11.03
CA GLU A 285 7.31 -2.18 -10.96
C GLU A 285 8.56 -1.82 -10.14
N MET A 286 9.21 -0.73 -10.54
CA MET A 286 10.28 -0.12 -9.76
C MET A 286 10.27 1.39 -9.87
N TRP A 287 10.74 2.05 -8.82
CA TRP A 287 11.00 3.49 -8.83
C TRP A 287 12.26 3.87 -8.07
N ILE A 288 12.68 5.12 -8.26
CA ILE A 288 13.90 5.69 -7.71
C ILE A 288 13.54 7.00 -7.02
N LEU A 289 13.60 6.99 -5.69
CA LEU A 289 13.30 8.16 -4.87
C LEU A 289 14.43 8.49 -3.92
N LYS A 290 14.66 9.80 -3.78
CA LYS A 290 15.55 10.39 -2.80
C LYS A 290 14.79 11.38 -1.96
N TYR A 291 14.91 11.20 -0.65
CA TYR A 291 14.40 12.16 0.31
C TYR A 291 15.56 13.02 0.82
N PRO A 292 15.33 14.29 1.18
CA PRO A 292 16.31 15.08 1.91
C PRO A 292 16.83 14.30 3.13
N SER A 293 18.15 14.32 3.32
CA SER A 293 18.72 13.77 4.55
C SER A 293 18.16 14.55 5.74
N THR A 294 17.70 13.85 6.76
CA THR A 294 17.20 14.48 7.98
C THR A 294 18.15 14.17 9.13
N GLU A 295 18.27 15.08 10.10
CA GLU A 295 19.28 15.04 11.16
C GLU A 295 19.21 13.83 12.13
N ASN A 296 18.33 12.85 11.90
CA ASN A 296 18.09 11.73 12.82
C ASN A 296 18.05 10.34 12.17
N VAL A 297 18.47 10.18 10.91
CA VAL A 297 18.50 8.87 10.25
C VAL A 297 19.51 7.94 10.95
N GLY A 298 19.06 6.79 11.46
CA GLY A 298 19.92 5.75 12.02
C GLY A 298 19.82 5.55 13.54
N ARG A 299 18.90 6.25 14.23
CA ARG A 299 18.74 6.13 15.69
C ARG A 299 17.39 5.52 16.12
N GLY A 300 16.49 5.26 15.19
CA GLY A 300 15.15 4.70 15.46
C GLY A 300 15.02 3.19 15.26
N SER A 301 13.80 2.68 15.41
CA SER A 301 13.44 1.28 15.11
C SER A 301 13.80 0.87 13.68
N GLY A 302 13.76 1.80 12.72
CA GLY A 302 14.21 1.61 11.35
C GLY A 302 15.62 1.04 11.21
N ALA A 303 16.57 1.55 12.00
CA ALA A 303 17.97 1.10 11.95
C ALA A 303 18.14 -0.31 12.50
N ARG A 304 17.32 -0.69 13.49
CA ARG A 304 17.28 -2.06 14.02
C ARG A 304 16.73 -3.02 12.97
N MET A 305 15.64 -2.65 12.28
CA MET A 305 15.08 -3.46 11.19
C MET A 305 16.12 -3.77 10.11
N ALA A 306 16.88 -2.77 9.66
CA ALA A 306 17.96 -2.97 8.70
C ALA A 306 19.04 -3.92 9.24
N SER A 307 19.47 -3.71 10.49
CA SER A 307 20.49 -4.54 11.15
C SER A 307 20.05 -6.00 11.32
N ASP A 308 18.77 -6.24 11.64
CA ASP A 308 18.18 -7.58 11.80
C ASP A 308 18.14 -8.36 10.48
N GLN A 309 18.13 -7.66 9.34
CA GLN A 309 18.30 -8.27 8.02
C GLN A 309 19.77 -8.32 7.55
N GLY A 310 20.72 -7.98 8.42
CA GLY A 310 22.16 -8.07 8.13
C GLY A 310 22.71 -6.91 7.30
N VAL A 311 22.02 -5.77 7.25
CA VAL A 311 22.56 -4.56 6.61
C VAL A 311 23.71 -4.01 7.45
N ASP A 312 24.89 -3.87 6.83
CA ASP A 312 26.08 -3.35 7.50
C ASP A 312 25.91 -1.85 7.85
N PRO A 313 26.26 -1.40 9.08
CA PRO A 313 26.08 -0.01 9.50
C PRO A 313 26.83 1.05 8.67
N SER A 314 27.83 0.65 7.87
CA SER A 314 28.56 1.53 6.93
C SER A 314 27.83 1.74 5.60
N VAL A 315 26.80 0.95 5.29
CA VAL A 315 26.05 1.03 4.03
C VAL A 315 25.52 2.44 3.75
N PRO A 316 24.83 3.12 4.70
CA PRO A 316 24.30 4.46 4.47
C PRO A 316 25.33 5.45 3.91
N ALA A 317 26.54 5.47 4.46
CA ALA A 317 27.57 6.43 4.05
C ALA A 317 28.02 6.26 2.58
N ARG A 318 27.88 5.04 2.04
CA ARG A 318 28.26 4.68 0.66
C ARG A 318 27.09 4.78 -0.30
N THR A 319 25.86 4.66 0.18
CA THR A 319 24.65 4.73 -0.64
C THR A 319 24.44 6.12 -1.22
N LYS A 320 24.35 6.21 -2.55
CA LYS A 320 24.00 7.42 -3.33
C LYS A 320 22.67 7.31 -4.04
N GLU A 321 22.22 6.09 -4.31
CA GLU A 321 20.97 5.78 -4.99
C GLU A 321 20.27 4.61 -4.28
N VAL A 322 18.93 4.60 -4.29
CA VAL A 322 18.15 3.43 -3.90
C VAL A 322 17.08 3.18 -4.95
N VAL A 323 17.02 1.95 -5.46
CA VAL A 323 15.92 1.46 -6.29
C VAL A 323 14.97 0.69 -5.39
N THR A 324 13.68 1.01 -5.47
CA THR A 324 12.60 0.27 -4.82
C THR A 324 11.87 -0.52 -5.89
N PHE A 325 11.83 -1.84 -5.76
CA PHE A 325 10.86 -2.66 -6.47
C PHE A 325 9.63 -2.88 -5.60
N PHE A 326 8.47 -2.99 -6.23
CA PHE A 326 7.21 -3.30 -5.57
C PHE A 326 6.50 -4.45 -6.27
N ALA A 327 5.88 -5.31 -5.49
CA ALA A 327 5.02 -6.37 -5.96
C ALA A 327 3.88 -6.58 -4.97
N ALA A 328 2.68 -6.83 -5.48
CA ALA A 328 1.51 -7.15 -4.69
C ALA A 328 0.88 -8.51 -5.09
N GLY A 329 -0.22 -8.87 -4.43
CA GLY A 329 -1.05 -10.02 -4.83
C GLY A 329 -0.35 -11.37 -4.70
N ASN A 330 -0.62 -12.25 -5.65
CA ASN A 330 -0.07 -13.61 -5.66
C ASN A 330 1.47 -13.60 -5.73
N LEU A 331 2.05 -12.68 -6.49
CA LEU A 331 3.50 -12.56 -6.59
C LEU A 331 4.12 -12.19 -5.24
N ALA A 332 3.54 -11.25 -4.49
CA ALA A 332 4.02 -10.93 -3.14
C ALA A 332 3.97 -12.15 -2.19
N ASP A 333 2.91 -12.96 -2.26
CA ASP A 333 2.79 -14.20 -1.50
C ASP A 333 3.84 -15.25 -1.93
N GLU A 334 4.21 -15.32 -3.21
CA GLU A 334 5.30 -16.16 -3.69
C GLU A 334 6.65 -15.67 -3.19
N LEU A 335 6.94 -14.38 -3.31
CA LEU A 335 8.17 -13.74 -2.82
C LEU A 335 8.36 -13.97 -1.31
N SER A 336 7.28 -13.92 -0.53
CA SER A 336 7.31 -14.16 0.92
C SER A 336 7.73 -15.59 1.30
N ARG A 337 7.60 -16.54 0.37
CA ARG A 337 8.02 -17.94 0.55
C ARG A 337 9.44 -18.18 0.03
N MET A 338 10.04 -17.21 -0.66
CA MET A 338 11.40 -17.31 -1.17
C MET A 338 12.43 -16.89 -0.12
N GLU A 339 13.62 -17.48 -0.20
CA GLU A 339 14.78 -16.97 0.52
C GLU A 339 15.06 -15.52 0.10
N ARG A 340 15.22 -14.60 1.06
CA ARG A 340 15.43 -13.17 0.80
C ARG A 340 16.61 -12.92 -0.15
N LYS A 341 17.69 -13.69 0.00
CA LYS A 341 18.86 -13.62 -0.87
C LYS A 341 18.51 -13.91 -2.33
N THR A 342 17.66 -14.90 -2.58
CA THR A 342 17.18 -15.25 -3.93
C THR A 342 16.34 -14.13 -4.53
N VAL A 343 15.48 -13.50 -3.72
CA VAL A 343 14.67 -12.34 -4.17
C VAL A 343 15.60 -11.20 -4.61
N VAL A 344 16.60 -10.86 -3.79
CA VAL A 344 17.59 -9.81 -4.10
C VAL A 344 18.41 -10.17 -5.35
N GLU A 345 18.90 -11.41 -5.48
CA GLU A 345 19.67 -11.85 -6.65
C GLU A 345 18.87 -11.74 -7.95
N ARG A 346 17.58 -12.10 -7.93
CA ARG A 346 16.71 -11.99 -9.10
C ARG A 346 16.34 -10.54 -9.42
N ALA A 347 16.19 -9.68 -8.40
CA ALA A 347 16.00 -8.24 -8.61
C ALA A 347 17.24 -7.61 -9.28
N LEU A 348 18.45 -8.02 -8.87
CA LEU A 348 19.70 -7.62 -9.53
C LEU A 348 19.81 -8.14 -10.96
N ASP A 349 19.38 -9.38 -11.23
CA ASP A 349 19.30 -9.89 -12.59
C ASP A 349 18.37 -9.06 -13.48
N GLN A 350 17.23 -8.62 -12.96
CA GLN A 350 16.32 -7.73 -13.68
C GLN A 350 16.96 -6.37 -13.95
N MET A 351 17.64 -5.76 -12.98
CA MET A 351 18.40 -4.51 -13.20
C MET A 351 19.50 -4.66 -14.26
N ASP A 352 20.23 -5.78 -14.23
CA ASP A 352 21.26 -6.09 -15.23
C ASP A 352 20.65 -6.36 -16.61
N GLU A 353 19.43 -6.93 -16.67
CA GLU A 353 18.68 -7.12 -17.91
C GLU A 353 18.23 -5.79 -18.53
N MET A 354 17.86 -4.82 -17.71
CA MET A 354 17.39 -3.50 -18.13
C MET A 354 18.53 -2.57 -18.56
N PHE A 355 19.64 -2.57 -17.83
CA PHE A 355 20.69 -1.55 -17.95
C PHE A 355 22.09 -2.10 -18.29
N GLY A 356 22.23 -3.42 -18.45
CA GLY A 356 23.46 -4.04 -18.89
C GLY A 356 23.85 -3.60 -20.31
N SER A 357 25.15 -3.44 -20.54
CA SER A 357 25.74 -3.14 -21.85
C SER A 357 26.85 -4.13 -22.18
N ASP A 358 27.32 -4.15 -23.43
CA ASP A 358 28.48 -4.98 -23.81
C ASP A 358 29.73 -4.68 -22.97
N ALA A 359 29.92 -3.41 -22.57
CA ALA A 359 31.05 -2.98 -21.75
C ALA A 359 30.90 -3.36 -20.26
N ASN A 360 29.67 -3.40 -19.75
CA ASN A 360 29.38 -3.85 -18.39
C ASN A 360 28.00 -4.56 -18.39
N PRO A 361 27.97 -5.89 -18.51
CA PRO A 361 26.73 -6.64 -18.59
C PRO A 361 26.05 -6.85 -17.23
N ARG A 362 26.73 -6.54 -16.12
CA ARG A 362 26.21 -6.71 -14.75
C ARG A 362 26.44 -5.48 -13.87
N PRO A 363 25.95 -4.30 -14.28
CA PRO A 363 26.27 -3.05 -13.61
C PRO A 363 25.73 -2.97 -12.18
N SER A 364 24.61 -3.64 -11.88
CA SER A 364 23.95 -3.58 -10.56
C SER A 364 24.83 -4.22 -9.48
N ARG A 365 25.32 -5.43 -9.72
CA ARG A 365 26.13 -6.21 -8.76
C ARG A 365 27.43 -5.52 -8.39
N SER A 366 28.06 -4.87 -9.34
CA SER A 366 29.33 -4.16 -9.12
C SER A 366 29.21 -2.92 -8.24
N ARG A 367 27.99 -2.37 -8.08
CA ARG A 367 27.73 -1.09 -7.40
C ARG A 367 26.85 -1.22 -6.15
N LEU A 368 26.35 -2.41 -5.86
CA LEU A 368 25.44 -2.65 -4.74
C LEU A 368 26.18 -2.43 -3.42
N THR A 369 25.65 -1.54 -2.59
CA THR A 369 26.15 -1.28 -1.23
C THR A 369 25.39 -2.07 -0.18
N GLY A 370 24.09 -2.32 -0.39
CA GLY A 370 23.24 -3.12 0.48
C GLY A 370 21.84 -3.35 -0.10
N SER A 371 21.04 -4.16 0.59
CA SER A 371 19.67 -4.46 0.19
C SER A 371 18.78 -4.69 1.41
N TYR A 372 17.48 -4.48 1.25
CA TYR A 372 16.47 -4.81 2.26
C TYR A 372 15.19 -5.33 1.59
N VAL A 373 14.53 -6.32 2.18
CA VAL A 373 13.23 -6.83 1.71
C VAL A 373 12.18 -6.59 2.78
N ALA A 374 11.16 -5.80 2.45
CA ALA A 374 10.00 -5.58 3.31
C ALA A 374 8.86 -6.48 2.86
N ASP A 375 8.24 -7.19 3.81
CA ASP A 375 7.10 -8.09 3.56
C ASP A 375 6.01 -7.81 4.60
N TRP A 376 4.87 -7.33 4.13
CA TRP A 376 3.76 -6.92 5.00
C TRP A 376 2.93 -8.10 5.53
N ARG A 377 3.07 -9.30 4.97
CA ARG A 377 2.31 -10.48 5.41
C ARG A 377 2.59 -10.85 6.84
N ASN A 378 3.83 -10.63 7.26
CA ASN A 378 4.35 -11.04 8.55
C ASN A 378 4.27 -9.93 9.61
N GLU A 379 3.67 -8.77 9.29
CA GLU A 379 3.47 -7.73 10.29
C GLU A 379 2.27 -8.09 11.20
N GLU A 380 2.51 -8.44 12.45
CA GLU A 380 1.52 -8.96 13.40
C GLU A 380 0.35 -8.00 13.65
N LEU A 381 0.59 -6.70 13.66
CA LEU A 381 -0.44 -5.70 13.96
C LEU A 381 -1.27 -5.29 12.74
N VAL A 382 -0.85 -5.71 11.54
CA VAL A 382 -1.51 -5.32 10.27
C VAL A 382 -2.00 -6.54 9.49
N GLY A 383 -1.21 -7.60 9.38
CA GLY A 383 -1.58 -8.87 8.76
C GLY A 383 -1.70 -8.81 7.23
N GLY A 384 -1.02 -7.86 6.58
CA GLY A 384 -1.05 -7.64 5.14
C GLY A 384 -0.80 -6.17 4.77
N ALA A 385 -0.86 -5.87 3.48
CA ALA A 385 -0.59 -4.53 2.97
C ALA A 385 -1.87 -3.72 2.76
N TYR A 386 -2.70 -4.10 1.79
CA TYR A 386 -3.82 -3.27 1.35
C TYR A 386 -5.08 -4.12 1.13
N THR A 387 -6.28 -3.56 1.34
CA THR A 387 -7.48 -4.17 0.76
C THR A 387 -7.50 -3.92 -0.75
N TYR A 388 -8.30 -4.67 -1.49
CA TYR A 388 -8.42 -4.53 -2.94
C TYR A 388 -9.87 -4.84 -3.36
N PRO A 389 -10.29 -4.50 -4.59
CA PRO A 389 -11.55 -4.95 -5.17
C PRO A 389 -11.67 -6.46 -5.07
N THR A 390 -12.45 -6.94 -4.11
CA THR A 390 -12.46 -8.36 -3.76
C THR A 390 -13.62 -9.05 -4.46
N LEU A 391 -13.34 -10.17 -5.13
CA LEU A 391 -14.38 -11.00 -5.73
C LEU A 391 -15.49 -11.34 -4.71
N HIS A 392 -16.73 -11.03 -5.07
CA HIS A 392 -17.95 -11.22 -4.28
C HIS A 392 -18.03 -10.38 -2.99
N ALA A 393 -17.28 -9.28 -2.91
CA ALA A 393 -17.33 -8.36 -1.77
C ALA A 393 -18.17 -7.10 -2.00
N PHE A 394 -18.65 -6.83 -3.22
CA PHE A 394 -19.47 -5.66 -3.54
C PHE A 394 -20.58 -5.38 -2.50
N GLY A 395 -20.64 -4.14 -2.01
CA GLY A 395 -21.54 -3.70 -0.94
C GLY A 395 -21.11 -4.05 0.49
N SER A 396 -20.01 -4.78 0.67
CA SER A 396 -19.52 -5.16 2.01
C SER A 396 -18.81 -4.00 2.70
N ARG A 397 -18.10 -3.13 1.97
CA ARG A 397 -17.35 -2.00 2.54
C ARG A 397 -18.26 -1.02 3.26
N GLU A 398 -19.45 -0.75 2.73
CA GLU A 398 -20.50 0.06 3.36
C GLU A 398 -21.02 -0.58 4.65
N VAL A 399 -21.18 -1.91 4.66
CA VAL A 399 -21.59 -2.66 5.86
C VAL A 399 -20.48 -2.64 6.92
N VAL A 400 -19.21 -2.74 6.52
CA VAL A 400 -18.08 -2.58 7.45
C VAL A 400 -18.06 -1.15 8.01
N ALA A 401 -18.27 -0.14 7.16
CA ALA A 401 -18.27 1.28 7.52
C ALA A 401 -19.41 1.69 8.45
N ALA A 402 -20.58 1.06 8.32
CA ALA A 402 -21.76 1.41 9.10
C ALA A 402 -21.48 1.35 10.61
N PRO A 403 -21.96 2.31 11.42
CA PRO A 403 -21.79 2.25 12.86
C PRO A 403 -22.51 1.02 13.44
N ASP A 404 -22.01 0.53 14.56
CA ASP A 404 -22.69 -0.48 15.36
C ASP A 404 -23.39 0.20 16.55
N GLY A 405 -24.65 0.57 16.31
CA GLY A 405 -25.43 1.39 17.24
C GLY A 405 -24.96 2.85 17.29
N GLU A 406 -25.06 3.47 18.46
CA GLU A 406 -24.67 4.88 18.68
C GLU A 406 -23.27 5.04 19.31
N SER A 407 -22.58 3.94 19.62
CA SER A 407 -21.37 3.94 20.46
C SER A 407 -20.10 3.46 19.76
N VAL A 408 -20.19 2.73 18.64
CA VAL A 408 -19.02 2.20 17.91
C VAL A 408 -19.08 2.56 16.43
N PHE A 409 -18.05 3.25 15.97
CA PHE A 409 -17.88 3.72 14.60
C PHE A 409 -16.66 3.04 13.98
N PHE A 410 -16.60 2.99 12.65
CA PHE A 410 -15.52 2.31 11.92
C PHE A 410 -14.90 3.26 10.88
N ALA A 411 -13.58 3.24 10.81
CA ALA A 411 -12.79 4.02 9.86
C ALA A 411 -11.60 3.19 9.33
N GLY A 412 -10.84 3.78 8.41
CA GLY A 412 -9.73 3.12 7.71
C GLY A 412 -10.12 2.71 6.30
N GLU A 413 -9.12 2.53 5.43
CA GLU A 413 -9.33 2.33 3.98
C GLU A 413 -10.26 1.16 3.63
N ALA A 414 -10.30 0.10 4.44
CA ALA A 414 -11.19 -1.05 4.25
C ALA A 414 -12.69 -0.70 4.39
N THR A 415 -12.99 0.52 4.82
CA THR A 415 -14.35 1.07 4.98
C THR A 415 -14.68 2.12 3.92
N HIS A 416 -13.77 2.39 2.98
CA HIS A 416 -14.02 3.28 1.85
C HIS A 416 -14.63 2.46 0.69
N PRO A 417 -15.83 2.78 0.18
CA PRO A 417 -16.53 1.93 -0.78
C PRO A 417 -16.13 2.15 -2.24
N GLY A 418 -15.43 3.24 -2.57
CA GLY A 418 -15.17 3.62 -3.96
C GLY A 418 -13.78 4.19 -4.24
N VAL A 419 -12.82 3.98 -3.35
CA VAL A 419 -11.45 4.46 -3.53
C VAL A 419 -10.53 3.33 -3.14
N ASN A 420 -9.54 3.13 -4.00
CA ASN A 420 -8.43 2.22 -3.79
C ASN A 420 -7.78 2.43 -2.40
N PRO A 421 -7.01 1.46 -1.90
CA PRO A 421 -6.51 1.43 -0.52
C PRO A 421 -5.39 2.46 -0.25
N CYS A 422 -5.68 3.75 -0.45
CA CYS A 422 -4.73 4.84 -0.35
C CYS A 422 -4.86 5.58 0.99
N MET A 423 -3.84 6.38 1.32
CA MET A 423 -3.84 7.17 2.55
C MET A 423 -4.98 8.20 2.59
N GLN A 424 -5.36 8.80 1.44
CA GLN A 424 -6.47 9.73 1.38
C GLN A 424 -7.81 9.06 1.73
N GLY A 425 -8.09 7.86 1.21
CA GLY A 425 -9.29 7.10 1.58
C GLY A 425 -9.33 6.74 3.08
N ALA A 426 -8.18 6.44 3.68
CA ALA A 426 -8.09 6.25 5.12
C ALA A 426 -8.40 7.54 5.92
N MET A 427 -7.95 8.70 5.44
CA MET A 427 -8.24 10.00 6.06
C MET A 427 -9.71 10.41 5.89
N GLU A 428 -10.29 10.22 4.71
CA GLU A 428 -11.70 10.51 4.43
C GLU A 428 -12.64 9.68 5.30
N THR A 429 -12.37 8.39 5.45
CA THR A 429 -13.15 7.53 6.35
C THR A 429 -12.98 7.91 7.82
N GLY A 430 -11.85 8.50 8.20
CA GLY A 430 -11.62 9.07 9.53
C GLY A 430 -12.38 10.39 9.75
N LEU A 431 -12.57 11.21 8.71
CA LEU A 431 -13.42 12.41 8.76
C LEU A 431 -14.91 12.08 8.79
N ARG A 432 -15.30 11.00 8.11
CA ARG A 432 -16.68 10.49 8.07
C ARG A 432 -17.13 9.94 9.42
N ALA A 433 -16.27 9.19 10.11
CA ALA A 433 -16.56 8.53 11.38
C ALA A 433 -16.53 9.53 12.55
#